data_AF-A0A2W5BYD1-F1
#
_entry.id   AF-A0A2W5BYD1-F1
#
_cell.length_a   1.000
_cell.length_b   1.000
_cell.length_c   1.000
_cell.angle_alpha   90.00
_cell.angle_beta   90.00
_cell.angle_gamma   90.00
#
_symmetry.space_group_name_H-M   'P 1'
#
loop_
_entity.id
_entity.type
_entity.pdbx_description
1 polymer ?
#
loop_
_entity_poly.entity_id
_entity_poly.type
_entity_poly.pdbx_seq_one_letter_code
_entity_poly.pdbx_strand_id
1 'polypeptide(L)'
;MRLNCSYFVLMQDFSDKYGKVAYFGLWAEEYADEFGKRDAWEILRNALKRTKDEDVKSDELEAALHFLERGKDRVRPFQDFRKAITIHDPGERYWAMKDAMQRIWKGL
;
A
#
# COMPACT_ATOMS: atom_id res chain seq x y z
N MET A 1 12.35 30.39 8.59
CA MET A 1 10.89 30.43 8.35
C MET A 1 10.64 29.77 6.99
N ARG A 2 9.83 28.70 6.98
CA ARG A 2 9.06 28.02 5.90
C ARG A 2 9.33 28.43 4.44
N LEU A 3 9.24 27.61 3.40
CA LEU A 3 8.97 26.19 3.07
C LEU A 3 9.11 26.24 1.54
N ASN A 4 9.73 25.26 0.88
CA ASN A 4 9.41 25.03 -0.53
C ASN A 4 9.42 23.54 -0.82
N CYS A 5 8.21 23.02 -0.90
CA CYS A 5 7.86 21.73 -1.48
C CYS A 5 8.47 21.60 -2.88
N SER A 6 9.16 20.51 -3.13
CA SER A 6 9.24 19.93 -4.46
C SER A 6 8.72 18.51 -4.35
N TYR A 7 7.44 18.38 -4.70
CA TYR A 7 6.74 17.13 -4.95
C TYR A 7 7.47 16.41 -6.10
N PHE A 8 8.29 15.41 -5.79
CA PHE A 8 8.72 14.43 -6.78
C PHE A 8 7.84 13.20 -6.63
N VAL A 9 6.57 13.33 -7.01
CA VAL A 9 5.67 12.19 -7.16
C VAL A 9 5.88 11.65 -8.55
N LEU A 10 6.70 10.60 -8.64
CA LEU A 10 6.63 9.67 -9.76
C LEU A 10 5.23 9.04 -9.72
N MET A 11 4.33 9.60 -10.54
CA MET A 11 3.08 8.95 -10.95
C MET A 11 3.47 7.63 -11.65
N GLN A 12 3.49 6.52 -10.90
CA GLN A 12 3.19 5.24 -11.53
C GLN A 12 1.71 5.29 -11.89
N ASP A 13 1.46 5.46 -13.18
CA ASP A 13 0.13 5.49 -13.76
C ASP A 13 -0.44 4.06 -13.80
N PHE A 14 -1.32 3.74 -12.85
CA PHE A 14 -2.05 2.46 -12.84
C PHE A 14 -3.23 2.46 -13.84
N SER A 15 -3.46 3.56 -14.57
CA SER A 15 -4.60 3.71 -15.49
C SER A 15 -4.46 2.89 -16.77
N ASP A 16 -3.26 2.41 -17.09
CA ASP A 16 -2.98 1.78 -18.39
C ASP A 16 -3.66 0.40 -18.57
N LYS A 17 -4.14 -0.21 -17.47
CA LYS A 17 -4.85 -1.50 -17.53
C LYS A 17 -6.37 -1.39 -17.70
N TYR A 18 -6.97 -0.23 -17.46
CA TYR A 18 -8.43 -0.07 -17.38
C TYR A 18 -9.01 1.01 -18.30
N GLY A 19 -8.18 1.67 -19.11
CA GLY A 19 -8.63 2.70 -20.04
C GLY A 19 -9.36 2.12 -21.25
N LYS A 20 -10.71 2.01 -21.18
CA LYS A 20 -11.66 2.20 -22.31
C LYS A 20 -13.12 1.89 -21.92
N VAL A 21 -13.78 2.73 -21.12
CA VAL A 21 -15.22 3.04 -21.31
C VAL A 21 -15.49 4.46 -20.81
N ALA A 22 -15.79 5.38 -21.72
CA ALA A 22 -16.09 6.79 -21.45
C ALA A 22 -17.58 7.01 -21.08
N TYR A 23 -18.08 6.25 -20.11
CA TYR A 23 -19.42 6.42 -19.54
C TYR A 23 -19.29 6.12 -18.04
N PHE A 24 -19.92 6.92 -17.17
CA PHE A 24 -19.92 6.79 -15.68
C PHE A 24 -18.81 7.51 -14.87
N GLY A 25 -18.63 8.82 -15.05
CA GLY A 25 -17.64 9.63 -14.30
C GLY A 25 -17.83 9.77 -12.77
N LEU A 26 -18.83 9.14 -12.16
CA LEU A 26 -18.96 9.06 -10.69
C LEU A 26 -18.81 7.61 -10.15
N TRP A 27 -19.07 6.61 -10.99
CA TRP A 27 -18.96 5.21 -10.60
C TRP A 27 -17.58 4.65 -11.00
N ALA A 28 -16.99 5.17 -12.08
CA ALA A 28 -15.65 4.78 -12.52
C ALA A 28 -14.57 5.14 -11.49
N GLU A 29 -14.72 6.25 -10.75
CA GLU A 29 -13.80 6.62 -9.66
C GLU A 29 -13.97 5.72 -8.43
N GLU A 30 -15.21 5.43 -8.02
CA GLU A 30 -15.49 4.51 -6.91
C GLU A 30 -15.02 3.07 -7.21
N TYR A 31 -15.27 2.59 -8.43
CA TYR A 31 -14.75 1.28 -8.86
C TYR A 31 -13.23 1.28 -9.00
N ALA A 32 -12.62 2.36 -9.53
CA ALA A 32 -11.17 2.48 -9.58
C ALA A 32 -10.54 2.44 -8.19
N ASP A 33 -11.18 3.04 -7.19
CA ASP A 33 -10.74 2.97 -5.80
C ASP A 33 -10.90 1.55 -5.20
N GLU A 34 -11.97 0.82 -5.54
CA GLU A 34 -12.14 -0.57 -5.11
C GLU A 34 -11.12 -1.53 -5.75
N PHE A 35 -10.89 -1.40 -7.06
CA PHE A 35 -9.86 -2.18 -7.77
C PHE A 35 -8.47 -1.81 -7.26
N GLY A 36 -8.17 -0.52 -7.07
CA GLY A 36 -6.91 -0.04 -6.49
C GLY A 36 -6.68 -0.55 -5.07
N LYS A 37 -7.72 -0.60 -4.23
CA LYS A 37 -7.64 -1.20 -2.89
C LYS A 37 -7.32 -2.69 -2.97
N ARG A 38 -7.98 -3.41 -3.88
CA ARG A 38 -7.76 -4.84 -4.06
C ARG A 38 -6.33 -5.13 -4.53
N ASP A 39 -5.81 -4.36 -5.48
CA ASP A 39 -4.45 -4.50 -6.00
C ASP A 39 -3.42 -4.16 -4.92
N ALA A 40 -3.61 -3.07 -4.19
CA ALA A 40 -2.76 -2.72 -3.05
C ALA A 40 -2.74 -3.84 -1.98
N TRP A 41 -3.89 -4.46 -1.69
CA TRP A 41 -3.97 -5.61 -0.80
C TRP A 41 -3.22 -6.84 -1.32
N GLU A 42 -3.27 -7.08 -2.63
CA GLU A 42 -2.55 -8.17 -3.27
C GLU A 42 -1.03 -7.97 -3.17
N ILE A 43 -0.54 -6.74 -3.38
CA ILE A 43 0.86 -6.36 -3.18
C ILE A 43 1.31 -6.67 -1.74
N LEU A 44 0.55 -6.22 -0.72
CA LEU A 44 0.85 -6.50 0.69
C LEU A 44 0.87 -8.01 0.99
N ARG A 45 -0.09 -8.78 0.44
CA ARG A 45 -0.16 -10.24 0.61
C ARG A 45 1.04 -10.94 -0.03
N ASN A 46 1.43 -10.52 -1.22
CA ASN A 46 2.55 -11.10 -1.94
C ASN A 46 3.88 -10.79 -1.23
N ALA A 47 4.04 -9.56 -0.72
CA ALA A 47 5.16 -9.21 0.15
C ALA A 47 5.22 -10.14 1.38
N LEU A 48 4.10 -10.33 2.09
CA LEU A 48 4.05 -11.19 3.27
C LEU A 48 4.43 -12.65 2.96
N LYS A 49 4.01 -13.20 1.81
CA LYS A 49 4.36 -14.57 1.39
C LYS A 49 5.86 -14.73 1.14
N ARG A 50 6.49 -13.73 0.51
CA ARG A 50 7.92 -13.74 0.14
C ARG A 50 8.86 -13.35 1.29
N THR A 51 8.31 -12.80 2.36
CA THR A 51 9.08 -12.23 3.49
C THR A 51 10.08 -13.18 4.13
N LYS A 52 9.82 -14.50 4.09
CA LYS A 52 10.72 -15.50 4.67
C LYS A 52 11.96 -15.78 3.82
N ASP A 53 11.84 -15.60 2.52
CA ASP A 53 12.85 -16.04 1.55
C ASP A 53 13.60 -14.86 0.92
N GLU A 54 13.00 -13.68 0.90
CA GLU A 54 13.50 -12.52 0.15
C GLU A 54 13.37 -11.19 0.93
N ASP A 55 14.16 -10.19 0.53
CA ASP A 55 13.88 -8.80 0.90
C ASP A 55 12.67 -8.32 0.10
N VAL A 56 11.66 -7.82 0.82
CA VAL A 56 10.35 -7.45 0.28
C VAL A 56 10.19 -5.95 0.13
N LYS A 57 11.25 -5.17 0.41
CA LYS A 57 11.27 -3.72 0.18
C LYS A 57 11.20 -3.45 -1.33
N SER A 58 10.12 -2.81 -1.74
CA SER A 58 9.97 -2.31 -3.10
C SER A 58 9.20 -0.99 -3.07
N ASP A 59 9.44 -0.15 -4.09
CA ASP A 59 8.70 1.08 -4.29
C ASP A 59 7.20 0.80 -4.50
N GLU A 60 6.87 -0.34 -5.12
CA GLU A 60 5.50 -0.81 -5.31
C GLU A 60 4.79 -1.11 -3.97
N LEU A 61 5.50 -1.73 -3.02
CA LEU A 61 4.96 -2.00 -1.68
C LEU A 61 4.72 -0.69 -0.91
N GLU A 62 5.65 0.27 -1.01
CA GLU A 62 5.49 1.58 -0.38
C GLU A 62 4.34 2.38 -0.99
N ALA A 63 4.19 2.35 -2.31
CA ALA A 63 3.07 2.98 -3.02
C ALA A 63 1.72 2.37 -2.59
N ALA A 64 1.63 1.03 -2.46
CA ALA A 64 0.45 0.34 -1.98
C ALA A 64 0.09 0.72 -0.54
N LEU A 65 1.08 0.82 0.35
CA LEU A 65 0.89 1.28 1.73
C LEU A 65 0.38 2.73 1.76
N HIS A 66 0.97 3.62 0.99
CA HIS A 66 0.55 5.02 0.89
C HIS A 66 -0.88 5.14 0.33
N PHE A 67 -1.24 4.35 -0.68
CA PHE A 67 -2.59 4.31 -1.24
C PHE A 67 -3.62 3.90 -0.19
N LEU A 68 -3.34 2.84 0.59
CA LEU A 68 -4.24 2.36 1.65
C LEU A 68 -4.31 3.28 2.88
N GLU A 69 -3.23 4.03 3.15
CA GLU A 69 -3.13 5.01 4.24
C GLU A 69 -3.92 6.30 3.93
N ARG A 70 -4.12 6.62 2.65
CA ARG A 70 -4.79 7.84 2.22
C ARG A 70 -6.20 7.94 2.82
N GLY A 71 -6.45 9.03 3.55
CA GLY A 71 -7.75 9.31 4.16
C GLY A 71 -8.06 8.47 5.41
N LYS A 72 -7.05 7.83 6.03
CA LYS A 72 -7.22 7.10 7.29
C LYS A 72 -6.74 7.92 8.49
N ASP A 73 -7.55 7.94 9.54
CA ASP A 73 -7.16 8.54 10.83
C ASP A 73 -6.15 7.67 11.61
N ARG A 74 -6.17 6.35 11.36
CA ARG A 74 -5.31 5.38 12.04
C ARG A 74 -4.07 5.08 11.21
N VAL A 75 -3.05 5.93 11.33
CA VAL A 75 -1.76 5.78 10.62
C VAL A 75 -0.80 4.77 11.26
N ARG A 76 -0.97 4.49 12.57
CA ARG A 76 -0.03 3.66 13.34
C ARG A 76 0.16 2.23 12.78
N PRO A 77 -0.89 1.50 12.34
CA PRO A 77 -0.71 0.20 11.70
C PRO A 77 0.16 0.23 10.44
N PHE A 78 0.09 1.30 9.64
CA PHE A 78 0.91 1.47 8.44
C PHE A 78 2.38 1.72 8.80
N GLN A 79 2.62 2.56 9.81
CA GLN A 79 3.98 2.79 10.34
C GLN A 79 4.58 1.50 10.94
N ASP A 80 3.78 0.72 11.66
CA ASP A 80 4.21 -0.56 12.21
C ASP A 80 4.53 -1.56 11.10
N PHE A 81 3.78 -1.58 9.99
CA PHE A 81 4.11 -2.39 8.83
C PHE A 81 5.45 -1.98 8.20
N ARG A 82 5.68 -0.67 7.98
CA ARG A 82 6.96 -0.15 7.46
C ARG A 82 8.14 -0.53 8.35
N LYS A 83 7.98 -0.43 9.67
CA LYS A 83 8.99 -0.90 10.64
C LYS A 83 9.18 -2.41 10.59
N ALA A 84 8.11 -3.18 10.43
CA ALA A 84 8.21 -4.62 10.36
C ALA A 84 9.11 -5.06 9.20
N ILE A 85 9.00 -4.43 8.02
CA ILE A 85 9.83 -4.74 6.85
C ILE A 85 11.34 -4.57 7.13
N THR A 86 11.73 -3.72 8.09
CA THR A 86 13.15 -3.50 8.43
C THR A 86 13.71 -4.51 9.42
N ILE A 87 12.89 -5.41 9.97
CA ILE A 87 13.32 -6.46 10.89
C ILE A 87 14.24 -7.45 10.17
N HIS A 88 15.37 -7.77 10.80
CA HIS A 88 16.38 -8.65 10.23
C HIS A 88 15.94 -10.12 10.22
N ASP A 89 15.44 -10.63 11.35
CA ASP A 89 14.98 -12.00 11.46
C ASP A 89 13.73 -12.24 10.58
N PRO A 90 13.77 -13.19 9.62
CA PRO A 90 12.66 -13.40 8.70
C PRO A 90 11.37 -13.89 9.37
N GLY A 91 11.49 -14.64 10.48
CA GLY A 91 10.34 -15.13 11.23
C GLY A 91 9.63 -14.02 11.98
N GLU A 92 10.38 -13.21 12.72
CA GLU A 92 9.89 -12.02 13.43
C GLU A 92 9.32 -11.00 12.45
N ARG A 93 10.01 -10.75 11.32
CA ARG A 93 9.54 -9.89 10.23
C ARG A 93 8.18 -10.34 9.72
N TYR A 94 8.02 -11.63 9.41
CA TYR A 94 6.75 -12.19 8.96
C TYR A 94 5.61 -11.96 9.96
N TRP A 95 5.84 -12.25 11.24
CA TRP A 95 4.80 -12.10 12.26
C TRP A 95 4.44 -10.64 12.49
N ALA A 96 5.42 -9.74 12.55
CA ALA A 96 5.20 -8.31 12.71
C ALA A 96 4.44 -7.72 11.50
N MET A 97 4.82 -8.11 10.27
CA MET A 97 4.12 -7.69 9.06
C MET A 97 2.68 -8.20 9.06
N LYS A 98 2.45 -9.49 9.37
CA LYS A 98 1.12 -10.10 9.44
C LYS A 98 0.23 -9.41 10.47
N ASP A 99 0.76 -9.11 11.65
CA ASP A 99 0.01 -8.44 12.71
C ASP A 99 -0.36 -7.00 12.34
N ALA A 100 0.60 -6.22 11.80
CA ALA A 100 0.32 -4.87 11.30
C ALA A 100 -0.74 -4.89 10.18
N MET A 101 -0.63 -5.84 9.26
CA MET A 101 -1.57 -6.05 8.17
C MET A 101 -2.99 -6.37 8.66
N GLN A 102 -3.14 -7.19 9.70
CA GLN A 102 -4.44 -7.45 10.32
C GLN A 102 -5.03 -6.21 10.99
N ARG A 103 -4.20 -5.36 11.58
CA ARG A 103 -4.62 -4.10 12.19
C ARG A 103 -5.04 -3.07 11.14
N ILE A 104 -4.37 -3.03 9.98
CA ILE A 104 -4.81 -2.25 8.80
C ILE A 104 -6.19 -2.74 8.35
N TRP A 105 -6.37 -4.05 8.17
CA TRP A 105 -7.65 -4.64 7.74
C TRP A 105 -8.80 -4.33 8.68
N LYS A 106 -8.59 -4.46 10.01
CA LYS A 106 -9.61 -4.15 11.02
C LYS A 106 -9.93 -2.66 11.16
N GLY A 107 -9.04 -1.79 10.69
CA GLY A 107 -9.20 -0.34 10.74
C GLY A 107 -9.72 0.27 9.44
N LEU A 108 -9.97 -0.54 8.41
CA LEU A 108 -10.53 -0.09 7.14
C LEU A 108 -12.02 0.20 7.23
#